data_AF-F1DRX1-F1
#
_entry.id   AF-F1DRX1-F1
#
_cell.length_a   1.000
_cell.length_b   1.000
_cell.length_c   1.000
_cell.angle_alpha   90.00
_cell.angle_beta   90.00
_cell.angle_gamma   90.00
#
_symmetry.space_group_name_H-M   'P 1'
#
loop_
_entity.id
_entity.type
_entity.pdbx_description
1 polymer ?
#
loop_
_entity_poly.entity_id
_entity_poly.type
_entity_poly.pdbx_seq_one_letter_code
_entity_poly.pdbx_strand_id
1 'polypeptide(L)' 'QKQIAEFKEAFQLMDNDKDGVIGKNDLRSTFDALGKLVSDKELDEMLGEASGPLNFTQLLTLFANRMSGGGTDDD' A
#
# COMPACT_ATOMS: atom_id res chain seq x y z
N GLN A 1 13.13 -13.23 6.21
CA GLN A 1 11.74 -13.12 5.69
C GLN A 1 10.78 -12.35 6.63
N LYS A 2 11.26 -11.41 7.47
CA LYS A 2 10.37 -10.61 8.34
C LYS A 2 9.57 -9.56 7.58
N GLN A 3 10.21 -8.87 6.63
CA GLN A 3 9.56 -7.83 5.83
C GLN A 3 8.30 -8.33 5.12
N ILE A 4 8.31 -9.54 4.54
CA ILE A 4 7.13 -10.10 3.86
C ILE A 4 5.95 -10.27 4.82
N ALA A 5 6.21 -10.71 6.06
CA ALA A 5 5.17 -10.86 7.07
C ALA A 5 4.62 -9.50 7.51
N GLU A 6 5.49 -8.53 7.77
CA GLU A 6 5.09 -7.16 8.14
C GLU A 6 4.28 -6.48 7.02
N PHE A 7 4.72 -6.63 5.77
CA PHE A 7 3.96 -6.15 4.60
C PHE A 7 2.62 -6.84 4.47
N LYS A 8 2.54 -8.15 4.78
CA LYS A 8 1.30 -8.90 4.71
C LYS A 8 0.33 -8.48 5.79
N GLU A 9 0.78 -8.28 7.02
CA GLU A 9 -0.05 -7.75 8.10
C GLU A 9 -0.52 -6.32 7.80
N ALA A 10 0.36 -5.46 7.29
CA ALA A 10 -0.01 -4.11 6.87
C ALA A 10 -1.03 -4.12 5.72
N PHE A 11 -0.83 -5.00 4.73
CA PHE A 11 -1.78 -5.19 3.63
C PHE A 11 -3.14 -5.64 4.14
N GLN A 12 -3.18 -6.62 5.05
CA GLN A 12 -4.43 -7.10 5.67
C GLN A 12 -5.11 -6.07 6.57
N LEU A 13 -4.35 -5.13 7.14
CA LEU A 13 -4.91 -4.02 7.91
C LEU A 13 -5.59 -2.99 7.00
N MET A 14 -5.04 -2.80 5.79
CA MET A 14 -5.57 -1.86 4.83
C MET A 14 -6.75 -2.45 4.01
N ASP A 15 -6.61 -3.68 3.52
CA ASP A 15 -7.58 -4.48 2.77
C ASP A 15 -8.75 -4.91 3.68
N ASN A 16 -9.78 -4.07 3.75
CA ASN A 16 -10.90 -4.25 4.67
C ASN A 16 -11.89 -5.29 4.14
N ASP A 17 -12.10 -5.33 2.83
CA ASP A 17 -13.01 -6.27 2.18
C ASP A 17 -12.36 -7.63 1.87
N LYS A 18 -11.03 -7.73 2.01
CA LYS A 18 -10.24 -8.96 1.88
C LYS A 18 -10.31 -9.53 0.47
N ASP A 19 -10.42 -8.65 -0.54
CA ASP A 19 -10.43 -9.05 -1.93
C ASP A 19 -9.00 -9.30 -2.47
N GLY A 20 -7.98 -8.96 -1.68
CA GLY A 20 -6.56 -9.08 -2.03
C GLY A 20 -6.01 -7.89 -2.81
N VAL A 21 -6.76 -6.78 -2.86
CA VAL A 21 -6.49 -5.58 -3.65
C VAL A 21 -6.83 -4.32 -2.84
N ILE A 22 -5.89 -3.38 -2.75
CA ILE A 22 -6.15 -2.12 -2.06
C ILE A 22 -6.92 -1.20 -3.01
N GLY A 23 -8.21 -1.03 -2.74
CA GLY A 23 -9.07 -0.09 -3.44
C GLY A 23 -9.05 1.31 -2.84
N LYS A 24 -9.80 2.23 -3.48
CA LYS A 24 -10.03 3.59 -2.97
C LYS A 24 -10.68 3.59 -1.60
N ASN A 25 -11.64 2.68 -1.40
CA ASN A 25 -12.37 2.52 -0.15
C ASN A 25 -11.45 2.02 0.98
N ASP A 26 -10.54 1.11 0.69
CA ASP A 26 -9.56 0.57 1.64
C ASP A 26 -8.56 1.63 2.08
N LEU A 27 -8.01 2.38 1.12
CA LEU A 27 -7.16 3.54 1.45
C LEU A 27 -7.92 4.55 2.30
N ARG A 28 -9.14 4.91 1.89
CA ARG A 28 -9.97 5.87 2.64
C ARG A 28 -10.18 5.41 4.08
N SER A 29 -10.57 4.16 4.28
CA SER A 29 -10.82 3.57 5.60
C SER A 29 -9.55 3.50 6.43
N THR A 30 -8.43 3.14 5.82
CA THR A 30 -7.12 3.12 6.48
C THR A 30 -6.70 4.50 6.96
N PHE A 31 -6.78 5.50 6.08
CA PHE A 31 -6.40 6.87 6.42
C PHE A 31 -7.31 7.46 7.50
N ASP A 32 -8.62 7.16 7.45
CA ASP A 32 -9.58 7.53 8.50
C ASP A 32 -9.21 6.89 9.84
N ALA A 33 -8.85 5.60 9.84
CA ALA A 33 -8.37 4.88 11.03
C ALA A 33 -7.05 5.44 11.59
N LEU A 34 -6.19 5.99 10.74
CA LEU A 34 -4.97 6.70 11.13
C LEU A 34 -5.22 8.17 11.56
N GLY A 35 -6.47 8.65 11.49
CA GLY A 35 -6.83 10.03 11.80
C GLY A 35 -6.35 11.05 10.75
N LYS A 36 -5.99 10.59 9.54
CA LYS A 36 -5.61 11.46 8.42
C LYS A 36 -6.78 11.63 7.47
N LEU A 37 -7.16 12.89 7.26
CA LEU A 37 -8.11 13.26 6.21
C LEU A 37 -7.37 13.32 4.87
N VAL A 38 -7.62 12.33 4.03
CA VAL A 38 -7.14 12.27 2.64
C VAL A 38 -8.33 12.48 1.73
N SER A 39 -8.16 13.35 0.73
CA SER A 39 -9.25 13.68 -0.20
C SER A 39 -9.39 12.61 -1.28
N ASP A 40 -10.59 12.43 -1.81
CA ASP A 40 -10.87 11.51 -2.92
C ASP A 40 -9.95 11.71 -4.12
N LYS A 41 -9.50 12.94 -4.36
CA LYS A 41 -8.55 13.27 -5.42
C LYS A 41 -7.15 12.72 -5.13
N GLU A 42 -6.66 12.88 -3.89
CA GLU A 42 -5.36 12.34 -3.50
C GLU A 42 -5.36 10.81 -3.54
N LEU A 43 -6.48 10.19 -3.13
CA LEU A 43 -6.65 8.74 -3.27
C LEU A 43 -6.61 8.31 -4.75
N ASP A 44 -7.27 9.05 -5.64
CA ASP A 44 -7.23 8.80 -7.08
C ASP A 44 -5.81 8.97 -7.65
N GLU A 45 -5.08 9.99 -7.21
CA GLU A 45 -3.68 10.21 -7.61
C GLU A 45 -2.79 9.07 -7.12
N MET A 46 -2.96 8.62 -5.86
CA MET A 46 -2.22 7.48 -5.31
C MET A 46 -2.51 6.16 -6.03
N LEU A 47 -3.78 5.92 -6.37
CA LEU A 47 -4.18 4.74 -7.16
C LEU A 47 -3.72 4.85 -8.61
N GLY A 48 -3.69 6.06 -9.17
CA GLY A 48 -3.25 6.34 -10.54
C GLY A 48 -1.73 6.21 -10.73
N GLU A 49 -0.93 6.40 -9.67
CA GLU A 49 0.50 6.09 -9.70
C GLU A 49 0.76 4.58 -9.82
N ALA A 50 -0.17 3.74 -9.34
CA ALA A 50 -0.13 2.32 -9.62
C ALA A 50 -0.69 2.04 -11.02
N SER A 51 0.05 1.30 -11.85
CA SER A 51 -0.38 0.96 -13.22
C SER A 51 -1.58 -0.02 -13.28
N GLY A 52 -2.24 -0.28 -12.14
CA GLY A 52 -3.30 -1.25 -11.99
C GLY A 52 -3.70 -1.46 -10.53
N PRO A 53 -4.56 -2.45 -10.25
CA PRO A 53 -5.00 -2.79 -8.90
C PRO A 53 -3.81 -3.00 -7.96
N LEU A 54 -3.79 -2.27 -6.83
CA LEU A 54 -2.76 -2.35 -5.79
C LEU A 54 -2.90 -3.65 -4.99
N ASN A 55 -2.56 -4.75 -5.64
CA ASN A 55 -2.46 -6.06 -4.98
C ASN A 55 -1.16 -6.17 -4.18
N PHE A 56 -1.04 -7.22 -3.38
CA PHE A 56 0.12 -7.46 -2.54
C PHE A 56 1.46 -7.45 -3.31
N THR A 57 1.50 -8.00 -4.52
CA THR A 57 2.69 -8.00 -5.38
C THR A 57 3.04 -6.59 -5.87
N GLN A 58 2.03 -5.78 -6.20
CA GLN A 58 2.21 -4.39 -6.61
C GLN A 58 2.70 -3.52 -5.45
N LEU A 59 2.16 -3.71 -4.26
CA LEU A 59 2.62 -3.02 -3.05
C LEU A 59 4.11 -3.32 -2.79
N LEU A 60 4.50 -4.60 -2.82
CA LEU A 60 5.91 -4.99 -2.66
C LEU A 60 6.79 -4.40 -3.76
N THR A 61 6.31 -4.36 -5.00
CA THR A 61 7.05 -3.76 -6.13
C THR A 61 7.24 -2.26 -5.92
N LEU A 62 6.19 -1.53 -5.52
CA LEU A 62 6.26 -0.10 -5.25
C LEU A 62 7.16 0.22 -4.05
N PHE A 63 7.05 -0.56 -2.97
CA PHE A 63 7.96 -0.43 -1.83
C PHE A 63 9.39 -0.77 -2.20
N ALA A 64 9.63 -1.83 -2.97
CA ALA A 64 10.97 -2.16 -3.47
C ALA A 64 11.53 -1.04 -4.36
N ASN A 65 10.72 -0.46 -5.25
CA ASN A 65 11.14 0.66 -6.11
C ASN A 65 11.38 1.95 -5.30
N ARG A 66 10.55 2.22 -4.29
CA ARG A 66 10.66 3.37 -3.38
C ARG A 66 11.86 3.25 -2.44
N MET A 67 12.12 2.05 -1.92
CA MET A 67 13.20 1.74 -0.97
C MET A 67 14.54 1.53 -1.69
N SER A 68 14.53 1.11 -2.96
CA SER A 68 15.71 1.09 -3.83
C SER A 68 16.28 2.49 -4.10
N GLY A 69 15.52 3.57 -3.83
CA GLY A 69 16.00 4.95 -3.88
C GLY A 69 16.72 5.42 -2.60
N GLY A 70 16.84 4.58 -1.56
CA GLY A 70 17.42 4.97 -0.28
C GLY A 70 17.96 3.81 0.54
N GLY A 71 19.00 3.14 0.06
CA GLY A 71 19.90 2.25 0.83
C GLY A 71 19.24 1.00 1.43
N THR A 72 19.81 -0.20 1.37
CA THR A 72 21.23 -0.56 1.37
C THR A 72 21.28 -2.02 0.94
N ASP A 73 22.14 -2.35 -0.03
CA ASP A 73 22.82 -3.64 -0.08
C ASP A 73 23.41 -3.95 1.31
N ASP A 74 23.10 -5.11 1.90
CA ASP A 74 24.08 -5.99 2.57
C ASP A 74 23.35 -7.18 3.25
N ASP A 75 23.73 -8.39 2.78
CA ASP A 75 23.73 -9.72 3.43
C ASP A 75 22.43 -10.31 4.06
#